data_AF-A0A6V7LZ47-F1
#
_entry.id   AF-A0A6V7LZ47-F1
#
_cell.length_a   1.000
_cell.length_b   1.000
_cell.length_c   1.000
_cell.angle_alpha   90.00
_cell.angle_beta   90.00
_cell.angle_gamma   90.00
#
_symmetry.space_group_name_H-M   'P 1'
#
loop_
_entity.id
_entity.type
_entity.pdbx_description
1 polymer ?
#
loop_
_entity_poly.entity_id
_entity_poly.type
_entity_poly.pdbx_seq_one_letter_code
_entity_poly.pdbx_strand_id
1 'polypeptide(L)' 'MKLNKLVTSSRRKNRKRHFTAPSHIRRRLMSAPLSKELRQKYNVRSMPIRKDDEVQ' A
#
# COMPACT_ATOMS: atom_id res chain seq x y z
N MET A 1 -9.56 -7.62 -19.75
CA MET A 1 -9.44 -6.15 -19.50
C MET A 1 -10.32 -5.80 -18.30
N LYS A 2 -9.96 -4.82 -17.46
CA LYS A 2 -10.83 -4.39 -16.36
C LYS A 2 -12.15 -3.85 -16.92
N LEU A 3 -13.28 -4.30 -16.38
CA LEU A 3 -14.62 -3.90 -16.84
C LEU A 3 -15.05 -2.53 -16.28
N ASN A 4 -14.46 -2.10 -15.16
CA ASN A 4 -14.76 -0.82 -14.54
C ASN A 4 -14.17 0.35 -15.35
N LYS A 5 -15.06 1.18 -15.90
CA LYS A 5 -14.73 2.36 -16.73
C LYS A 5 -13.91 3.43 -15.98
N LEU A 6 -13.99 3.48 -14.65
CA LEU A 6 -13.26 4.45 -13.82
C LEU A 6 -11.79 4.05 -13.58
N VAL A 7 -11.41 2.82 -13.91
CA VAL A 7 -10.07 2.29 -13.63
C VAL A 7 -9.30 2.06 -14.91
N THR A 8 -8.26 2.84 -15.12
CA THR A 8 -7.35 2.69 -16.26
C THR A 8 -6.52 1.40 -16.18
N SER A 9 -6.39 0.70 -17.30
CA SER A 9 -5.44 -0.42 -17.51
C SER A 9 -4.09 0.03 -18.10
N SER A 10 -3.98 1.28 -18.56
CA SER A 10 -2.76 1.80 -19.20
C SER A 10 -1.56 1.82 -18.24
N ARG A 11 -0.47 1.14 -18.63
CA ARG A 11 0.79 1.05 -17.89
C ARG A 11 1.40 2.43 -17.60
N ARG A 12 1.39 3.34 -18.57
CA ARG A 12 1.95 4.70 -18.44
C ARG A 12 1.25 5.50 -17.35
N LYS A 13 -0.09 5.47 -17.32
CA LYS A 13 -0.91 6.17 -16.33
C LYS A 13 -0.69 5.61 -14.91
N ASN A 14 -0.62 4.28 -14.78
CA ASN A 14 -0.40 3.64 -13.48
C ASN A 14 0.98 3.98 -12.88
N ARG A 15 2.04 3.96 -13.69
CA ARG A 15 3.39 4.35 -13.25
C ARG A 15 3.43 5.81 -12.79
N LYS A 16 2.89 6.74 -13.60
CA LYS A 16 2.85 8.16 -13.24
C LYS A 16 2.16 8.35 -11.88
N ARG A 17 0.98 7.74 -11.68
CA ARG A 17 0.22 7.82 -10.43
C ARG A 17 0.99 7.29 -9.22
N HIS A 18 1.77 6.22 -9.37
CA HIS A 18 2.55 5.65 -8.27
C HIS A 18 3.68 6.58 -7.82
N PHE A 19 4.51 7.05 -8.76
CA PHE A 19 5.68 7.86 -8.43
C PHE A 19 5.33 9.30 -8.02
N THR A 20 4.28 9.88 -8.59
CA THR A 20 3.83 11.24 -8.25
C THR A 20 2.72 11.27 -7.18
N ALA A 21 2.56 10.21 -6.41
CA ALA A 21 1.51 10.12 -5.39
C ALA A 21 1.68 11.20 -4.29
N PRO A 22 0.60 11.84 -3.81
CA PRO A 22 0.64 12.74 -2.65
C PRO A 22 0.86 11.98 -1.33
N SER A 23 1.18 12.71 -0.26
CA SER A 23 1.62 12.17 1.04
C SER A 23 0.69 11.10 1.62
N HIS A 24 -0.62 11.36 1.69
CA HIS A 24 -1.60 10.41 2.26
C HIS A 24 -1.69 9.10 1.45
N ILE A 25 -1.43 9.14 0.13
CA ILE A 25 -1.37 7.95 -0.72
C ILE A 25 -0.02 7.25 -0.55
N ARG A 26 1.09 7.99 -0.51
CA ARG A 26 2.43 7.43 -0.25
C ARG A 26 2.45 6.64 1.06
N ARG A 27 1.84 7.16 2.12
CA ARG A 27 1.70 6.47 3.40
C ARG A 27 1.01 5.11 3.26
N ARG A 28 -0.03 5.01 2.44
CA ARG A 28 -0.74 3.74 2.20
C ARG A 28 0.09 2.78 1.34
N LEU A 29 0.88 3.30 0.39
CA LEU A 29 1.78 2.50 -0.45
C LEU A 29 2.96 1.95 0.37
N MET A 30 3.45 2.72 1.35
CA MET A 30 4.51 2.33 2.29
C MET A 30 3.97 1.48 3.45
N SER A 31 3.22 0.43 3.12
CA SER A 31 2.73 -0.57 4.09
C SER A 31 3.53 -1.86 4.00
N ALA A 32 3.83 -2.47 5.15
CA ALA A 32 4.49 -3.77 5.23
C ALA A 32 3.57 -4.83 5.85
N PRO A 33 3.76 -6.12 5.51
CA PRO A 33 3.05 -7.22 6.14
C PRO A 33 3.45 -7.35 7.62
N LEU A 34 2.48 -7.65 8.48
CA LEU A 34 2.74 -7.93 9.90
C LEU A 34 3.21 -9.38 10.10
N SER A 35 3.95 -9.63 11.18
CA SER A 35 4.29 -10.98 11.67
C SER A 35 3.04 -11.73 12.15
N LYS A 36 3.12 -13.06 12.28
CA LYS A 36 1.96 -13.89 12.65
C LYS A 36 1.33 -13.47 13.99
N GLU A 37 2.17 -13.15 14.98
CA GLU A 37 1.74 -12.71 16.31
C GLU A 37 0.99 -11.37 16.25
N LEU A 38 1.55 -10.40 15.52
CA LEU A 38 0.94 -9.08 15.35
C LEU A 38 -0.36 -9.14 14.53
N ARG A 39 -0.45 -10.07 13.56
CA ARG A 39 -1.70 -10.33 12.82
C ARG A 39 -2.79 -10.89 13.72
N GLN A 40 -2.46 -11.75 14.67
CA GLN A 40 -3.44 -12.30 15.60
C GLN A 40 -3.91 -11.27 16.61
N LYS A 41 -3.01 -10.39 17.07
CA LYS A 41 -3.33 -9.31 18.02
C LYS A 41 -4.22 -8.23 17.40
N TYR A 42 -3.91 -7.80 16.18
CA TYR A 42 -4.58 -6.65 15.54
C TYR A 42 -5.56 -7.04 14.43
N ASN A 43 -5.67 -8.33 14.09
CA ASN A 43 -6.55 -8.89 13.05
C ASN A 43 -6.37 -8.25 11.65
N VAL A 44 -5.22 -7.61 11.39
CA VAL A 44 -4.90 -6.95 10.12
C VAL A 44 -3.66 -7.59 9.48
N ARG A 45 -3.64 -7.68 8.15
CA ARG A 45 -2.54 -8.30 7.39
C ARG A 45 -1.31 -7.40 7.22
N SER A 46 -1.52 -6.10 7.02
CA SER A 46 -0.47 -5.11 6.76
C SER A 46 -0.81 -3.75 7.36
N MET A 47 0.21 -3.00 7.76
CA MET A 47 0.06 -1.64 8.27
C MET A 47 1.09 -0.69 7.64
N PRO A 48 0.77 0.61 7.50
CA PRO A 48 1.77 1.64 7.17
C PRO A 48 2.87 1.67 8.23
N ILE A 49 4.12 1.65 7.77
CA ILE A 49 5.29 1.70 8.65
C ILE A 49 5.46 3.10 9.22
N ARG A 50 5.85 3.19 10.49
CA ARG A 50 6.25 4.42 11.16
C ARG A 50 7.74 4.42 11.48
N LYS A 51 8.26 5.61 11.79
CA LYS A 51 9.59 5.73 12.37
C LYS A 51 9.59 4.95 13.69
N ASP A 52 10.68 4.23 13.95
CA ASP A 52 10.90 3.40 15.15
C ASP A 52 10.18 2.03 15.13
N ASP A 53 9.53 1.64 14.03
CA ASP A 53 9.11 0.26 13.80
C ASP A 53 10.31 -0.59 13.34
N GLU A 54 10.53 -1.74 13.97
CA GLU A 54 11.51 -2.73 13.52
C GLU A 54 10.89 -3.70 12.49
N VAL A 55 11.64 -3.99 11.42
CA VAL A 55 11.22 -4.87 10.32
C VAL A 55 12.28 -5.93 10.11
N GLN A 56 11.85 -7.18 9.90
CA GLN A 56 12.69 -8.35 9.61
C GLN A 56 12.31 -8.97 8.27
#